data_AF-A0A8J8JSH3-F1
#
_entry.id   AF-A0A8J8JSH3-F1
#
_cell.length_a   1.000
_cell.length_b   1.000
_cell.length_c   1.000
_cell.angle_alpha   90.00
_cell.angle_beta   90.00
_cell.angle_gamma   90.00
#
_symmetry.space_group_name_H-M   'P 1'
#
loop_
_entity.id
_entity.type
_entity.pdbx_description
1 polymer ?
#
loop_
_entity_poly.entity_id
_entity_poly.type
_entity_poly.pdbx_seq_one_letter_code
_entity_poly.pdbx_strand_id
1 'polypeptide(L)'
;MAQEAESSEVGTETEARKYVRLPTFLERGFGDLQNEVTAKRVCCLCGTCATFCDKIKIEKDESGKREPRFVEDYDTVCGLCYAFCPRTFLPLAEIERRIFGEERKSAEVLGVYRKCYAVRSKKEEILKEGQDGGAVTALLAYALDEGVLDCGVITTSDDQWKPMTKVARTYEDLKAGAGTKYTLYPSVTGVREAVEDGCEKIGFVGLPCQIQGLRKVQTAEQPYDVGIEKVKLLIGLFCMENFTEDLLSSVKLRGVNDSLEKVSKFSIKGKDLIVSGEEETLRIPLDEIKSYVGEGCLVCTDYTAELADVSVGSVGSEDGWSTVFVRTEIGEEVVNAAAEKGYIELNELEEKGWGALRKLAKSKKESGMQRSK
;
A
#
# COMPACT_ATOMS: atom_id res chain seq x y z
N MET A 1 76.55 2.59 -12.84
CA MET A 1 75.64 3.36 -11.96
C MET A 1 74.34 3.51 -12.72
N ALA A 2 73.40 2.64 -12.41
CA ALA A 2 72.11 2.52 -13.07
C ALA A 2 71.11 3.51 -12.45
N GLN A 3 70.33 4.17 -13.30
CA GLN A 3 68.98 4.66 -13.00
C GLN A 3 68.18 4.50 -14.30
N GLU A 4 67.54 3.35 -14.45
CA GLU A 4 66.41 3.16 -15.35
C GLU A 4 65.15 3.58 -14.58
N ALA A 5 64.36 4.45 -15.20
CA ALA A 5 63.08 4.88 -14.68
C ALA A 5 61.98 3.95 -15.22
N GLU A 6 61.51 3.05 -14.38
CA GLU A 6 60.23 2.37 -14.54
C GLU A 6 59.15 3.15 -13.77
N SER A 7 58.06 3.51 -14.44
CA SER A 7 56.71 3.29 -13.92
C SER A 7 55.68 3.59 -15.01
N SER A 8 55.34 2.50 -15.69
CA SER A 8 54.03 2.11 -16.22
C SER A 8 52.87 3.13 -16.20
N GLU A 9 52.30 3.27 -17.39
CA GLU A 9 50.95 3.74 -17.70
C GLU A 9 49.91 3.27 -16.68
N VAL A 10 49.11 4.21 -16.16
CA VAL A 10 47.83 3.91 -15.52
C VAL A 10 46.77 4.70 -16.28
N GLY A 11 46.29 4.10 -17.37
CA GLY A 11 44.92 4.30 -17.79
C GLY A 11 44.10 3.13 -17.26
N THR A 12 42.99 3.42 -16.58
CA THR A 12 41.65 2.88 -16.88
C THR A 12 40.62 3.28 -15.82
N GLU A 13 39.46 3.68 -16.34
CA GLU A 13 38.12 3.45 -15.79
C GLU A 13 37.68 4.24 -14.56
N THR A 14 37.32 5.49 -14.83
CA THR A 14 36.21 6.16 -14.15
C THR A 14 34.89 5.50 -14.55
N GLU A 15 34.61 4.29 -14.06
CA GLU A 15 33.24 3.77 -14.08
C GLU A 15 32.41 4.56 -13.05
N ALA A 16 31.44 5.31 -13.57
CA ALA A 16 30.47 6.05 -12.79
C ALA A 16 29.74 5.09 -11.84
N ARG A 17 29.87 5.34 -10.53
CA ARG A 17 29.13 4.63 -9.46
C ARG A 17 27.62 4.75 -9.73
N LYS A 18 27.05 3.72 -10.35
CA LYS A 18 25.65 3.67 -10.82
C LYS A 18 24.67 3.08 -9.81
N TYR A 19 25.08 2.92 -8.55
CA TYR A 19 24.28 2.29 -7.52
C TYR A 19 24.08 3.25 -6.35
N VAL A 20 22.82 3.57 -6.05
CA VAL A 20 22.47 4.27 -4.82
C VAL A 20 22.62 3.28 -3.67
N ARG A 21 23.69 3.41 -2.90
CA ARG A 21 23.90 2.62 -1.68
C ARG A 21 22.84 3.03 -0.66
N LEU A 22 21.88 2.14 -0.38
CA LEU A 22 21.00 2.29 0.78
C LEU A 22 21.86 2.32 2.04
N PRO A 23 21.53 3.14 3.06
CA PRO A 23 22.21 3.08 4.34
C PRO A 23 22.20 1.64 4.82
N THR A 24 23.39 1.09 5.07
CA THR A 24 23.45 -0.27 5.63
C THR A 24 22.78 -0.24 7.01
N PHE A 25 22.17 -1.35 7.44
CA PHE A 25 21.48 -1.43 8.73
C PHE A 25 22.37 -1.09 9.95
N LEU A 26 23.68 -0.91 9.75
CA LEU A 26 24.67 -0.49 10.73
C LEU A 26 24.90 1.03 10.78
N GLU A 27 24.43 1.79 9.78
CA GLU A 27 24.66 3.24 9.68
C GLU A 27 23.55 4.08 10.33
N ARG A 28 22.32 3.55 10.35
CA ARG A 28 21.13 4.23 10.87
C ARG A 28 20.28 3.25 11.67
N GLY A 29 19.82 3.67 12.84
CA GLY A 29 19.07 2.84 13.78
C GLY A 29 17.64 3.31 14.00
N PHE A 30 16.99 2.74 15.02
CA PHE A 30 15.66 3.16 15.45
C PHE A 30 15.61 4.63 15.88
N GLY A 31 16.67 5.15 16.52
CA GLY A 31 16.76 6.57 16.89
C GLY A 31 16.66 7.51 15.68
N ASP A 32 17.28 7.15 14.55
CA ASP A 32 17.14 7.90 13.30
C ASP A 32 15.71 7.82 12.73
N LEU A 33 15.08 6.64 12.83
CA LEU A 33 13.69 6.46 12.41
C LEU A 33 12.78 7.36 13.25
N GLN A 34 13.00 7.43 14.56
CA GLN A 34 12.24 8.30 15.44
C GLN A 34 12.43 9.77 15.04
N ASN A 35 13.68 10.21 14.89
CA ASN A 35 14.00 11.61 14.59
C ASN A 35 13.51 12.05 13.20
N GLU A 36 13.63 11.21 12.18
CA GLU A 36 13.33 11.58 10.80
C GLU A 36 11.90 11.26 10.37
N VAL A 37 11.22 10.32 11.04
CA VAL A 37 9.88 9.86 10.63
C VAL A 37 8.81 10.14 11.68
N THR A 38 8.97 9.69 12.92
CA THR A 38 7.90 9.83 13.94
C THR A 38 7.86 11.24 14.52
N ALA A 39 9.00 11.81 14.90
CA ALA A 39 9.11 13.17 15.43
C ALA A 39 8.69 14.23 14.40
N LYS A 40 9.00 14.01 13.12
CA LYS A 40 8.52 14.84 12.00
C LYS A 40 7.07 14.55 11.58
N ARG A 41 6.42 13.60 12.24
CA ARG A 41 5.01 13.21 12.02
C ARG A 41 4.69 12.75 10.60
N VAL A 42 5.69 12.25 9.87
CA VAL A 42 5.53 11.74 8.50
C VAL A 42 5.27 10.23 8.45
N CYS A 43 5.24 9.55 9.60
CA CYS A 43 4.85 8.15 9.70
C CYS A 43 3.44 7.94 9.11
N CYS A 44 3.33 7.04 8.14
CA CYS A 44 2.05 6.68 7.49
C CYS A 44 1.42 5.41 8.05
N LEU A 45 1.88 4.92 9.21
CA LEU A 45 1.37 3.74 9.91
C LEU A 45 1.19 2.52 9.00
N CYS A 46 2.18 2.21 8.14
CA CYS A 46 2.08 1.08 7.20
C CYS A 46 2.30 -0.28 7.86
N GLY A 47 3.10 -0.37 8.92
CA GLY A 47 3.40 -1.62 9.62
C GLY A 47 4.71 -2.30 9.23
N THR A 48 5.38 -1.89 8.14
CA THR A 48 6.57 -2.61 7.63
C THR A 48 7.68 -2.77 8.66
N CYS A 49 7.94 -1.74 9.47
CA CYS A 49 8.97 -1.80 10.52
C CYS A 49 8.69 -2.84 11.61
N ALA A 50 7.41 -3.06 11.98
CA ALA A 50 7.01 -4.04 12.99
C ALA A 50 6.80 -5.45 12.41
N THR A 51 6.59 -5.54 11.09
CA THR A 51 6.37 -6.82 10.39
C THR A 51 7.66 -7.62 10.31
N PHE A 52 8.77 -6.96 9.93
CA PHE A 52 10.06 -7.61 9.69
C PHE A 52 11.09 -7.35 10.80
N CYS A 53 10.65 -6.85 11.95
CA CYS A 53 11.50 -6.66 13.13
C CYS A 53 10.70 -7.00 14.39
N ASP A 54 11.10 -8.06 15.09
CA ASP A 54 10.49 -8.51 16.34
C ASP A 54 10.70 -7.52 17.52
N LYS A 55 11.66 -6.61 17.37
CA LYS A 55 11.98 -5.57 18.36
C LYS A 55 11.13 -4.31 18.24
N ILE A 56 10.26 -4.24 17.22
CA ILE A 56 9.38 -3.09 17.01
C ILE A 56 7.93 -3.51 17.23
N LYS A 57 7.23 -2.79 18.10
CA LYS A 57 5.78 -2.88 18.26
C LYS A 57 5.12 -1.59 17.81
N ILE A 58 3.85 -1.66 17.41
CA ILE A 58 3.05 -0.47 17.12
C ILE A 58 2.08 -0.29 18.27
N GLU A 59 2.28 0.78 19.02
CA GLU A 59 1.54 1.05 20.25
C GLU A 59 1.00 2.47 20.24
N LYS A 60 -0.03 2.73 21.05
CA LYS A 60 -0.56 4.08 21.23
C LYS A 60 0.36 4.85 22.18
N ASP A 61 0.69 6.08 21.80
CA ASP A 61 1.33 7.05 22.68
C ASP A 61 0.33 7.65 23.69
N GLU A 62 0.80 8.55 24.55
CA GLU A 62 -0.03 9.24 25.55
C GLU A 62 -1.15 10.08 24.91
N SER A 63 -1.00 10.48 23.65
CA SER A 63 -2.02 11.19 22.88
C SER A 63 -3.02 10.26 22.18
N GLY A 64 -2.85 8.93 22.32
CA GLY A 64 -3.66 7.91 21.68
C GLY A 64 -3.25 7.59 20.24
N LYS A 65 -2.19 8.21 19.71
CA LYS A 65 -1.70 8.01 18.34
C LYS A 65 -0.83 6.78 18.28
N ARG A 66 -1.05 5.93 17.27
CA ARG A 66 -0.21 4.75 17.04
C ARG A 66 1.13 5.11 16.43
N GLU A 67 2.21 4.63 17.01
CA GLU A 67 3.58 4.82 16.54
C GLU A 67 4.44 3.57 16.77
N PRO A 68 5.51 3.38 15.97
CA PRO A 68 6.46 2.32 16.24
C PRO A 68 7.26 2.63 17.52
N ARG A 69 7.32 1.66 18.43
CA ARG A 69 8.10 1.70 19.67
C ARG A 69 9.08 0.53 19.72
N PHE A 70 10.24 0.79 20.30
CA PHE A 70 11.26 -0.22 20.52
C PHE A 70 10.95 -1.02 21.79
N VAL A 71 11.13 -2.34 21.73
CA VAL A 71 11.01 -3.22 22.89
C VAL A 71 12.34 -3.18 23.66
N GLU A 72 12.30 -2.78 24.94
CA GLU A 72 13.46 -2.35 25.75
C GLU A 72 14.59 -3.40 25.94
N ASP A 73 14.35 -4.68 25.64
CA ASP A 73 15.25 -5.80 25.96
C ASP A 73 16.36 -6.09 24.90
N TYR A 74 16.78 -5.14 24.06
CA TYR A 74 17.81 -5.42 23.04
C TYR A 74 18.80 -4.30 22.80
N ASP A 75 20.10 -4.65 22.79
CA ASP A 75 21.21 -3.72 22.59
C ASP A 75 21.52 -3.47 21.09
N THR A 76 21.96 -2.25 20.86
CA THR A 76 22.08 -1.44 19.66
C THR A 76 23.16 -1.92 18.68
N VAL A 77 22.77 -2.36 17.47
CA VAL A 77 23.22 -1.90 16.11
C VAL A 77 22.30 -2.56 15.03
N CYS A 78 20.99 -2.29 15.08
CA CYS A 78 20.06 -2.79 14.05
C CYS A 78 19.23 -1.64 13.46
N GLY A 79 19.30 -1.51 12.13
CA GLY A 79 18.67 -0.46 11.34
C GLY A 79 17.56 -0.91 10.41
N LEU A 80 17.13 -2.17 10.47
CA LEU A 80 16.13 -2.73 9.54
C LEU A 80 14.85 -1.90 9.53
N CYS A 81 14.38 -1.46 10.71
CA CYS A 81 13.20 -0.61 10.83
C CYS A 81 13.34 0.73 10.06
N TYR A 82 14.53 1.34 10.06
CA TYR A 82 14.83 2.55 9.29
C TYR A 82 14.95 2.24 7.79
N ALA A 83 15.71 1.19 7.46
CA ALA A 83 15.96 0.77 6.09
C ALA A 83 14.66 0.41 5.36
N PHE A 84 13.71 -0.26 6.02
CA PHE A 84 12.46 -0.72 5.42
C PHE A 84 11.35 0.32 5.43
N CYS A 85 11.50 1.40 6.20
CA CYS A 85 10.49 2.43 6.27
C CYS A 85 10.34 3.12 4.90
N PRO A 86 9.13 3.19 4.30
CA PRO A 86 8.92 3.89 3.03
C PRO A 86 8.96 5.42 3.18
N ARG A 87 9.06 5.94 4.41
CA ARG A 87 9.15 7.38 4.72
C ARG A 87 10.56 7.87 5.00
N THR A 88 11.53 6.96 5.04
CA THR A 88 12.95 7.32 4.87
C THR A 88 13.25 7.39 3.37
N PHE A 89 14.53 7.41 2.97
CA PHE A 89 14.89 7.41 1.56
C PHE A 89 14.27 6.21 0.83
N LEU A 90 13.39 6.48 -0.14
CA LEU A 90 12.76 5.48 -1.01
C LEU A 90 13.50 5.50 -2.36
N PRO A 91 14.30 4.48 -2.71
CA PRO A 91 15.06 4.43 -3.96
C PRO A 91 14.15 4.08 -5.15
N LEU A 92 13.20 4.95 -5.46
CA LEU A 92 12.10 4.65 -6.38
C LEU A 92 12.58 4.13 -7.73
N ALA A 93 13.54 4.81 -8.36
CA ALA A 93 14.11 4.38 -9.64
C ALA A 93 14.74 2.98 -9.60
N GLU A 94 15.42 2.62 -8.50
CA GLU A 94 15.99 1.27 -8.35
C GLU A 94 14.91 0.21 -8.19
N ILE A 95 13.86 0.52 -7.41
CA ILE A 95 12.71 -0.37 -7.25
C ILE A 95 12.05 -0.61 -8.61
N GLU A 96 11.82 0.45 -9.38
CA GLU A 96 11.20 0.33 -10.70
C GLU A 96 12.05 -0.50 -11.66
N ARG A 97 13.36 -0.26 -11.75
CA ARG A 97 14.26 -1.10 -12.56
C ARG A 97 14.19 -2.58 -12.17
N ARG A 98 14.20 -2.89 -10.87
CA ARG A 98 14.18 -4.28 -10.39
C ARG A 98 12.83 -4.97 -10.59
N ILE A 99 11.73 -4.24 -10.50
CA ILE A 99 10.37 -4.80 -10.51
C ILE A 99 9.72 -4.75 -11.90
N PHE A 100 9.97 -3.69 -12.66
CA PHE A 100 9.36 -3.45 -13.97
C PHE A 100 10.35 -3.58 -15.13
N GLY A 101 11.67 -3.58 -14.87
CA GLY A 101 12.70 -3.59 -15.91
C GLY A 101 12.95 -2.22 -16.55
N GLU A 102 12.21 -1.19 -16.14
CA GLU A 102 12.31 0.17 -16.64
C GLU A 102 12.07 1.19 -15.53
N GLU A 103 12.40 2.45 -15.81
CA GLU A 103 12.10 3.59 -14.93
C GLU A 103 11.01 4.45 -15.55
N ARG A 104 10.17 5.04 -14.71
CA ARG A 104 9.19 6.02 -15.18
C ARG A 104 9.88 7.21 -15.84
N LYS A 105 9.22 7.81 -16.82
CA LYS A 105 9.63 9.11 -17.37
C LYS A 105 9.17 10.24 -16.44
N SER A 106 9.87 11.37 -16.45
CA SER A 106 9.58 12.50 -15.55
C SER A 106 8.16 13.07 -15.69
N ALA A 107 7.50 12.90 -16.84
CA ALA A 107 6.13 13.35 -17.08
C ALA A 107 5.04 12.36 -16.58
N GLU A 108 5.41 11.15 -16.16
CA GLU A 108 4.45 10.09 -15.82
C GLU A 108 3.94 10.22 -14.38
N VAL A 109 2.68 10.61 -14.25
CA VAL A 109 2.02 10.81 -12.94
C VAL A 109 1.29 9.57 -12.42
N LEU A 110 1.17 8.50 -13.22
CA LEU A 110 0.42 7.28 -12.89
C LEU A 110 1.34 6.07 -12.57
N GLY A 111 2.66 6.29 -12.57
CA GLY A 111 3.68 5.24 -12.45
C GLY A 111 3.84 4.41 -13.74
N VAL A 112 4.74 3.44 -13.70
CA VAL A 112 4.91 2.44 -14.77
C VAL A 112 3.73 1.48 -14.76
N TYR A 113 3.18 1.19 -15.94
CA TYR A 113 2.13 0.18 -16.12
C TYR A 113 2.17 -0.36 -17.55
N ARG A 114 1.75 -1.61 -17.71
CA ARG A 114 1.66 -2.29 -19.02
C ARG A 114 0.32 -2.04 -19.68
N LYS A 115 -0.77 -2.18 -18.90
CA LYS A 115 -2.15 -2.06 -19.38
C LYS A 115 -3.04 -1.42 -18.32
N CYS A 116 -4.15 -0.84 -18.75
CA CYS A 116 -5.17 -0.30 -17.87
C CYS A 116 -6.56 -0.68 -18.40
N TYR A 117 -7.41 -1.17 -17.51
CA TYR A 117 -8.75 -1.67 -17.85
C TYR A 117 -9.79 -1.08 -16.91
N ALA A 118 -11.04 -1.01 -17.37
CA ALA A 118 -12.19 -1.05 -16.49
C ALA A 118 -12.52 -2.52 -16.22
N VAL A 119 -12.61 -2.91 -14.95
CA VAL A 119 -12.80 -4.29 -14.50
C VAL A 119 -14.02 -4.42 -13.60
N ARG A 120 -14.78 -5.48 -13.81
CA ARG A 120 -15.93 -5.83 -12.96
C ARG A 120 -15.95 -7.34 -12.72
N SER A 121 -16.30 -7.75 -11.50
CA SER A 121 -16.51 -9.16 -11.17
C SER A 121 -17.70 -9.72 -11.95
N LYS A 122 -17.57 -10.97 -12.43
CA LYS A 122 -18.69 -11.73 -13.01
C LYS A 122 -19.45 -12.56 -11.96
N LYS A 123 -18.89 -12.71 -10.75
CA LYS A 123 -19.56 -13.35 -9.62
C LYS A 123 -20.50 -12.34 -8.95
N GLU A 124 -21.81 -12.59 -9.05
CA GLU A 124 -22.88 -11.73 -8.51
C GLU A 124 -22.74 -11.48 -6.99
N GLU A 125 -22.34 -12.51 -6.26
CA GLU A 125 -22.06 -12.45 -4.82
C GLU A 125 -20.93 -11.46 -4.47
N ILE A 126 -19.91 -11.32 -5.33
CA ILE A 126 -18.84 -10.32 -5.15
C ILE A 126 -19.35 -8.91 -5.46
N LEU A 127 -20.21 -8.78 -6.48
CA LEU A 127 -20.72 -7.46 -6.88
C LEU A 127 -21.62 -6.85 -5.81
N LYS A 128 -22.45 -7.67 -5.15
CA LYS A 128 -23.37 -7.19 -4.10
C LYS A 128 -22.64 -6.60 -2.89
N GLU A 129 -21.54 -7.22 -2.49
CA GLU A 129 -20.76 -6.82 -1.31
C GLU A 129 -19.62 -5.84 -1.66
N GLY A 130 -19.32 -5.66 -2.95
CA GLY A 130 -18.20 -4.87 -3.43
C GLY A 130 -18.30 -3.37 -3.11
N GLN A 131 -17.14 -2.72 -2.91
CA GLN A 131 -17.09 -1.26 -2.84
C GLN A 131 -17.46 -0.64 -4.19
N ASP A 132 -16.82 -1.15 -5.24
CA ASP A 132 -16.92 -0.73 -6.65
C ASP A 132 -17.20 -1.98 -7.53
N GLY A 133 -16.40 -2.26 -8.55
CA GLY A 133 -16.55 -3.43 -9.42
C GLY A 133 -16.12 -4.78 -8.82
N GLY A 134 -15.71 -4.84 -7.55
CA GLY A 134 -15.33 -6.09 -6.88
C GLY A 134 -14.04 -6.74 -7.41
N ALA A 135 -13.21 -5.99 -8.14
CA ALA A 135 -12.02 -6.52 -8.83
C ALA A 135 -11.02 -7.18 -7.87
N VAL A 136 -10.73 -6.57 -6.71
CA VAL A 136 -9.77 -7.12 -5.73
C VAL A 136 -10.21 -8.49 -5.22
N THR A 137 -11.45 -8.59 -4.76
CA THR A 137 -12.03 -9.83 -4.25
C THR A 137 -12.07 -10.91 -5.33
N ALA A 138 -12.43 -10.56 -6.57
CA ALA A 138 -12.48 -11.50 -7.68
C ALA A 138 -11.08 -12.03 -8.08
N LEU A 139 -10.06 -11.15 -8.11
CA LEU A 139 -8.68 -11.53 -8.42
C LEU A 139 -8.10 -12.44 -7.33
N LEU A 140 -8.34 -12.13 -6.05
CA LEU A 140 -7.91 -12.99 -4.95
C LEU A 140 -8.66 -14.32 -4.92
N ALA A 141 -9.97 -14.32 -5.17
CA ALA A 141 -10.75 -15.55 -5.25
C ALA A 141 -10.22 -16.47 -6.34
N TYR A 142 -9.96 -15.94 -7.54
CA TYR A 142 -9.28 -16.67 -8.61
C TYR A 142 -7.93 -17.23 -8.15
N ALA A 143 -7.08 -16.37 -7.54
CA ALA A 143 -5.73 -16.76 -7.17
C ALA A 143 -5.69 -17.84 -6.07
N LEU A 144 -6.66 -17.84 -5.14
CA LEU A 144 -6.82 -18.88 -4.13
C LEU A 144 -7.38 -20.18 -4.74
N ASP A 145 -8.47 -20.08 -5.52
CA ASP A 145 -9.14 -21.24 -6.13
C ASP A 145 -8.19 -22.04 -7.06
N GLU A 146 -7.26 -21.34 -7.70
CA GLU A 146 -6.27 -21.91 -8.63
C GLU A 146 -4.92 -22.24 -7.99
N GLY A 147 -4.76 -22.02 -6.68
CA GLY A 147 -3.50 -22.30 -5.97
C GLY A 147 -2.31 -21.44 -6.41
N VAL A 148 -2.57 -20.30 -7.06
CA VAL A 148 -1.58 -19.25 -7.30
C VAL A 148 -1.11 -18.66 -5.98
N LEU A 149 -2.04 -18.52 -5.03
CA LEU A 149 -1.80 -18.09 -3.65
C LEU A 149 -2.34 -19.13 -2.67
N ASP A 150 -1.69 -19.24 -1.51
CA ASP A 150 -2.17 -20.07 -0.40
C ASP A 150 -3.04 -19.26 0.56
N CYS A 151 -2.82 -17.94 0.60
CA CYS A 151 -3.61 -16.99 1.38
C CYS A 151 -3.48 -15.56 0.85
N GLY A 152 -4.47 -14.72 1.18
CA GLY A 152 -4.46 -13.29 0.95
C GLY A 152 -4.51 -12.52 2.27
N VAL A 153 -3.56 -11.63 2.51
CA VAL A 153 -3.59 -10.68 3.62
C VAL A 153 -4.43 -9.48 3.21
N ILE A 154 -5.57 -9.33 3.87
CA ILE A 154 -6.57 -8.28 3.61
C ILE A 154 -6.85 -7.49 4.89
N THR A 155 -7.49 -6.33 4.73
CA THR A 155 -7.97 -5.52 5.87
C THR A 155 -9.48 -5.71 6.04
N THR A 156 -9.90 -6.20 7.21
CA THR A 156 -11.30 -6.28 7.65
C THR A 156 -11.53 -5.24 8.74
N SER A 157 -12.63 -5.33 9.47
CA SER A 157 -12.84 -4.54 10.69
C SER A 157 -13.60 -5.35 11.74
N ASP A 158 -13.56 -4.86 12.98
CA ASP A 158 -14.54 -5.25 14.00
C ASP A 158 -15.92 -4.61 13.71
N ASP A 159 -16.87 -4.86 14.61
CA ASP A 159 -18.23 -4.31 14.62
C ASP A 159 -18.28 -2.78 14.79
N GLN A 160 -17.19 -2.16 15.24
CA GLN A 160 -17.02 -0.72 15.37
C GLN A 160 -16.23 -0.11 14.19
N TRP A 161 -16.07 -0.84 13.09
CA TRP A 161 -15.32 -0.41 11.90
C TRP A 161 -13.83 -0.17 12.16
N LYS A 162 -13.28 -0.60 13.30
CA LYS A 162 -11.83 -0.50 13.55
C LYS A 162 -11.12 -1.52 12.68
N PRO A 163 -10.16 -1.09 11.84
CA PRO A 163 -9.52 -2.02 10.92
C PRO A 163 -8.73 -3.11 11.63
N MET A 164 -8.71 -4.30 11.04
CA MET A 164 -7.95 -5.45 11.49
C MET A 164 -7.35 -6.17 10.27
N THR A 165 -6.22 -6.85 10.44
CA THR A 165 -5.72 -7.80 9.43
C THR A 165 -6.50 -9.10 9.48
N LYS A 166 -6.63 -9.73 8.32
CA LYS A 166 -7.11 -11.10 8.20
C LYS A 166 -6.29 -11.84 7.15
N VAL A 167 -5.79 -13.02 7.53
CA VAL A 167 -5.20 -14.00 6.61
C VAL A 167 -6.34 -14.80 5.98
N ALA A 168 -6.79 -14.38 4.80
CA ALA A 168 -7.89 -15.00 4.08
C ALA A 168 -7.42 -16.23 3.31
N ARG A 169 -8.10 -17.35 3.50
CA ARG A 169 -7.82 -18.61 2.77
C ARG A 169 -9.03 -19.08 1.96
N THR A 170 -10.19 -18.52 2.24
CA THR A 170 -11.45 -18.87 1.60
C THR A 170 -12.12 -17.63 1.01
N TYR A 171 -13.07 -17.86 0.12
CA TYR A 171 -13.88 -16.79 -0.43
C TYR A 171 -14.71 -16.07 0.65
N GLU A 172 -15.22 -16.79 1.65
CA GLU A 172 -15.89 -16.23 2.83
C GLU A 172 -14.99 -15.27 3.61
N ASP A 173 -13.69 -15.59 3.73
CA ASP A 173 -12.74 -14.67 4.35
C ASP A 173 -12.58 -13.39 3.55
N LEU A 174 -12.50 -13.51 2.21
CA LEU A 174 -12.38 -12.37 1.31
C LEU A 174 -13.61 -11.45 1.37
N LYS A 175 -14.81 -12.01 1.51
CA LYS A 175 -16.05 -11.23 1.68
C LYS A 175 -15.99 -10.33 2.92
N ALA A 176 -15.45 -10.83 4.03
CA ALA A 176 -15.33 -10.04 5.26
C ALA A 176 -14.43 -8.80 5.09
N GLY A 177 -13.54 -8.81 4.10
CA GLY A 177 -12.71 -7.66 3.72
C GLY A 177 -13.40 -6.63 2.85
N ALA A 178 -14.57 -6.94 2.28
CA ALA A 178 -15.25 -6.05 1.35
C ALA A 178 -15.65 -4.72 2.01
N GLY A 179 -15.73 -3.67 1.19
CA GLY A 179 -15.96 -2.30 1.65
C GLY A 179 -14.70 -1.61 2.18
N THR A 180 -14.56 -0.33 1.87
CA THR A 180 -13.37 0.45 2.24
C THR A 180 -13.41 0.91 3.69
N LYS A 181 -12.32 0.67 4.43
CA LYS A 181 -12.12 1.19 5.79
C LYS A 181 -11.23 2.43 5.72
N TYR A 182 -11.83 3.60 5.87
CA TYR A 182 -11.13 4.90 5.81
C TYR A 182 -10.46 5.24 7.15
N THR A 183 -9.67 4.32 7.69
CA THR A 183 -8.88 4.53 8.90
C THR A 183 -7.47 3.99 8.72
N LEU A 184 -6.48 4.72 9.23
CA LEU A 184 -5.08 4.31 9.20
C LEU A 184 -4.87 3.04 10.03
N TYR A 185 -4.18 2.07 9.42
CA TYR A 185 -3.93 0.79 10.06
C TYR A 185 -2.66 0.13 9.51
N PRO A 186 -1.81 -0.47 10.37
CA PRO A 186 -0.55 -1.10 9.96
C PRO A 186 -0.74 -2.48 9.33
N SER A 187 -1.54 -2.59 8.26
CA SER A 187 -1.94 -3.89 7.70
C SER A 187 -0.79 -4.76 7.18
N VAL A 188 0.41 -4.22 6.98
CA VAL A 188 1.59 -5.04 6.60
C VAL A 188 1.92 -6.06 7.69
N THR A 189 1.52 -5.86 8.96
CA THR A 189 1.71 -6.84 10.03
C THR A 189 1.03 -8.18 9.73
N GLY A 190 -0.04 -8.18 8.94
CA GLY A 190 -0.71 -9.41 8.50
C GLY A 190 0.17 -10.31 7.61
N VAL A 191 1.23 -9.76 7.00
CA VAL A 191 2.23 -10.59 6.30
C VAL A 191 2.99 -11.46 7.30
N ARG A 192 3.36 -10.92 8.46
CA ARG A 192 3.99 -11.71 9.53
C ARG A 192 3.06 -12.79 10.03
N GLU A 193 1.79 -12.45 10.29
CA GLU A 193 0.75 -13.41 10.69
C GLU A 193 0.62 -14.54 9.66
N ALA A 194 0.56 -14.22 8.37
CA ALA A 194 0.46 -15.21 7.30
C ALA A 194 1.70 -16.14 7.22
N VAL A 195 2.90 -15.61 7.44
CA VAL A 195 4.13 -16.41 7.47
C VAL A 195 4.18 -17.32 8.71
N GLU A 196 3.79 -16.81 9.88
CA GLU A 196 3.71 -17.59 11.12
C GLU A 196 2.63 -18.69 11.03
N ASP A 197 1.55 -18.45 10.28
CA ASP A 197 0.51 -19.42 9.92
C ASP A 197 0.93 -20.40 8.79
N GLY A 198 2.18 -20.34 8.33
CA GLY A 198 2.75 -21.28 7.37
C GLY A 198 2.33 -21.06 5.91
N CYS A 199 1.85 -19.87 5.52
CA CYS A 199 1.66 -19.54 4.11
C CYS A 199 3.01 -19.38 3.38
N GLU A 200 3.11 -19.89 2.15
CA GLU A 200 4.32 -19.77 1.32
C GLU A 200 4.09 -18.89 0.07
N LYS A 201 2.82 -18.76 -0.37
CA LYS A 201 2.41 -17.88 -1.47
C LYS A 201 1.36 -16.88 -0.98
N ILE A 202 1.84 -15.73 -0.50
CA ILE A 202 1.02 -14.69 0.11
C ILE A 202 0.66 -13.63 -0.92
N GLY A 203 -0.63 -13.37 -1.09
CA GLY A 203 -1.13 -12.15 -1.70
C GLY A 203 -1.33 -11.08 -0.64
N PHE A 204 -1.05 -9.81 -0.96
CA PHE A 204 -1.28 -8.70 -0.04
C PHE A 204 -2.09 -7.60 -0.72
N VAL A 205 -3.14 -7.14 -0.03
CA VAL A 205 -3.93 -5.97 -0.44
C VAL A 205 -3.59 -4.79 0.46
N GLY A 206 -3.18 -3.67 -0.12
CA GLY A 206 -2.87 -2.50 0.68
C GLY A 206 -2.82 -1.18 -0.08
N LEU A 207 -2.66 -0.11 0.68
CA LEU A 207 -2.54 1.26 0.21
C LEU A 207 -1.14 1.53 -0.34
N PRO A 208 -0.92 2.63 -1.10
CA PRO A 208 0.35 2.90 -1.76
C PRO A 208 1.56 2.87 -0.83
N CYS A 209 1.44 3.44 0.38
CA CYS A 209 2.53 3.45 1.36
C CYS A 209 2.90 2.05 1.90
N GLN A 210 1.93 1.13 1.98
CA GLN A 210 2.15 -0.25 2.41
C GLN A 210 2.84 -1.05 1.29
N ILE A 211 2.41 -0.86 0.05
CA ILE A 211 3.05 -1.43 -1.15
C ILE A 211 4.50 -0.93 -1.28
N GLN A 212 4.73 0.38 -1.08
CA GLN A 212 6.08 0.95 -1.07
C GLN A 212 6.97 0.30 0.00
N GLY A 213 6.44 0.10 1.20
CA GLY A 213 7.15 -0.59 2.27
C GLY A 213 7.57 -2.01 1.86
N LEU A 214 6.62 -2.82 1.40
CA LEU A 214 6.87 -4.20 0.97
C LEU A 214 7.87 -4.28 -0.20
N ARG A 215 7.72 -3.42 -1.21
CA ARG A 215 8.64 -3.36 -2.37
C ARG A 215 10.03 -2.92 -1.97
N LYS A 216 10.14 -2.01 -1.00
CA LYS A 216 11.43 -1.62 -0.43
C LYS A 216 12.12 -2.79 0.26
N VAL A 217 11.39 -3.64 0.98
CA VAL A 217 11.94 -4.87 1.58
C VAL A 217 12.35 -5.87 0.49
N GLN A 218 11.51 -6.11 -0.51
CA GLN A 218 11.77 -7.04 -1.62
C GLN A 218 13.02 -6.69 -2.44
N THR A 219 13.34 -5.40 -2.54
CA THR A 219 14.42 -4.90 -3.39
C THR A 219 15.67 -4.49 -2.61
N ALA A 220 15.59 -4.41 -1.28
CA ALA A 220 16.76 -4.15 -0.45
C ALA A 220 17.63 -5.39 -0.35
N GLU A 221 18.95 -5.19 -0.30
CA GLU A 221 19.90 -6.25 -0.01
C GLU A 221 19.80 -6.61 1.47
N GLN A 222 19.30 -7.81 1.76
CA GLN A 222 19.08 -8.27 3.12
C GLN A 222 20.23 -9.17 3.59
N PRO A 223 20.78 -8.94 4.79
CA PRO A 223 21.75 -9.86 5.39
C PRO A 223 21.10 -11.15 5.93
N TYR A 224 19.78 -11.15 6.12
CA TYR A 224 19.01 -12.27 6.68
C TYR A 224 17.75 -12.51 5.86
N ASP A 225 17.28 -13.75 5.88
CA ASP A 225 15.96 -14.10 5.36
C ASP A 225 14.87 -13.56 6.29
N VAL A 226 14.01 -12.69 5.75
CA VAL A 226 12.89 -12.08 6.46
C VAL A 226 11.53 -12.58 5.95
N GLY A 227 11.51 -13.63 5.11
CA GLY A 227 10.29 -14.24 4.56
C GLY A 227 9.56 -13.39 3.53
N ILE A 228 10.19 -12.32 3.01
CA ILE A 228 9.55 -11.38 2.07
C ILE A 228 9.31 -12.02 0.69
N GLU A 229 10.13 -13.00 0.31
CA GLU A 229 9.99 -13.80 -0.90
C GLU A 229 8.70 -14.61 -0.94
N LYS A 230 8.05 -14.86 0.20
CA LYS A 230 6.73 -15.50 0.28
C LYS A 230 5.61 -14.60 -0.21
N VAL A 231 5.81 -13.28 -0.28
CA VAL A 231 4.84 -12.34 -0.86
C VAL A 231 4.93 -12.38 -2.38
N LYS A 232 3.95 -13.03 -3.01
CA LYS A 232 3.94 -13.33 -4.46
C LYS A 232 3.08 -12.38 -5.29
N LEU A 233 2.09 -11.74 -4.67
CA LEU A 233 1.19 -10.82 -5.37
C LEU A 233 0.86 -9.61 -4.50
N LEU A 234 1.10 -8.42 -5.02
CA LEU A 234 0.77 -7.14 -4.40
C LEU A 234 -0.38 -6.46 -5.15
N ILE A 235 -1.55 -6.40 -4.54
CA ILE A 235 -2.69 -5.64 -5.07
C ILE A 235 -2.77 -4.29 -4.33
N GLY A 236 -2.45 -3.21 -5.03
CA GLY A 236 -2.45 -1.85 -4.49
C GLY A 236 -3.78 -1.15 -4.69
N LEU A 237 -4.32 -0.51 -3.66
CA LEU A 237 -5.54 0.31 -3.78
C LEU A 237 -5.19 1.78 -4.06
N PHE A 238 -6.01 2.46 -4.86
CA PHE A 238 -5.87 3.90 -5.01
C PHE A 238 -6.19 4.58 -3.68
N CYS A 239 -5.43 5.61 -3.34
CA CYS A 239 -5.60 6.33 -2.09
C CYS A 239 -5.26 7.79 -2.29
N MET A 240 -6.17 8.70 -1.94
CA MET A 240 -5.84 10.13 -1.85
C MET A 240 -5.28 10.45 -0.47
N GLU A 241 -6.05 10.14 0.56
CA GLU A 241 -5.73 10.33 1.96
C GLU A 241 -6.42 9.24 2.80
N ASN A 242 -6.04 9.15 4.07
CA ASN A 242 -6.66 8.24 5.04
C ASN A 242 -6.70 8.94 6.41
N PHE A 243 -7.57 8.49 7.31
CA PHE A 243 -7.93 9.23 8.52
C PHE A 243 -7.50 8.53 9.80
N THR A 244 -7.36 9.26 10.89
CA THR A 244 -7.15 8.71 12.23
C THR A 244 -8.41 8.03 12.76
N GLU A 245 -8.28 7.24 13.83
CA GLU A 245 -9.42 6.60 14.50
C GLU A 245 -10.46 7.62 15.01
N ASP A 246 -10.06 8.88 15.19
CA ASP A 246 -10.94 9.97 15.61
C ASP A 246 -12.07 10.25 14.61
N LEU A 247 -11.88 9.90 13.32
CA LEU A 247 -12.95 9.96 12.34
C LEU A 247 -14.13 9.09 12.76
N LEU A 248 -13.86 7.85 13.19
CA LEU A 248 -14.91 6.90 13.61
C LEU A 248 -15.67 7.44 14.82
N SER A 249 -14.94 8.02 15.79
CA SER A 249 -15.54 8.72 16.94
C SER A 249 -16.41 9.90 16.51
N SER A 250 -15.96 10.70 15.53
CA SER A 250 -16.70 11.83 14.98
C SER A 250 -17.99 11.38 14.28
N VAL A 251 -17.92 10.32 13.48
CA VAL A 251 -19.09 9.74 12.79
C VAL A 251 -20.10 9.21 13.80
N LYS A 252 -19.64 8.52 14.85
CA LYS A 252 -20.49 8.03 15.94
C LYS A 252 -21.30 9.16 16.59
N LEU A 253 -20.66 10.31 16.85
CA LEU A 253 -21.31 11.49 17.44
C LEU A 253 -22.26 12.23 16.47
N ARG A 254 -22.09 12.06 15.15
CA ARG A 254 -22.87 12.75 14.12
C ARG A 254 -24.15 12.03 13.72
N GLY A 255 -24.45 10.87 14.30
CA GLY A 255 -25.82 10.38 14.32
C GLY A 255 -26.17 9.25 13.35
N VAL A 256 -25.28 8.32 13.01
CA VAL A 256 -25.76 6.98 12.64
C VAL A 256 -26.09 6.24 13.94
N ASN A 257 -27.27 6.52 14.52
CA ASN A 257 -27.84 5.79 15.66
C ASN A 257 -26.93 5.58 16.91
N ASP A 258 -26.07 6.56 17.24
CA ASP A 258 -25.08 6.48 18.33
C ASP A 258 -24.18 5.21 18.31
N SER A 259 -24.13 4.48 17.21
CA SER A 259 -23.40 3.21 17.08
C SER A 259 -22.92 2.95 15.66
N LEU A 260 -21.65 2.59 15.52
CA LEU A 260 -21.05 2.20 14.25
C LEU A 260 -21.48 0.79 13.80
N GLU A 261 -22.08 0.00 14.69
CA GLU A 261 -22.55 -1.37 14.38
C GLU A 261 -23.62 -1.40 13.29
N LYS A 262 -24.40 -0.32 13.18
CA LYS A 262 -25.46 -0.19 12.17
C LYS A 262 -24.98 0.40 10.84
N VAL A 263 -23.70 0.79 10.76
CA VAL A 263 -23.13 1.29 9.50
C VAL A 263 -22.82 0.10 8.60
N SER A 264 -23.39 0.11 7.40
CA SER A 264 -23.19 -0.92 6.39
C SER A 264 -22.08 -0.57 5.40
N LYS A 265 -21.86 0.72 5.10
CA LYS A 265 -20.85 1.14 4.11
C LYS A 265 -20.33 2.55 4.35
N PHE A 266 -19.01 2.72 4.20
CA PHE A 266 -18.38 4.00 3.98
C PHE A 266 -17.98 4.17 2.51
N SER A 267 -18.18 5.35 1.94
CA SER A 267 -17.68 5.67 0.60
C SER A 267 -17.35 7.14 0.46
N ILE A 268 -16.35 7.47 -0.35
CA ILE A 268 -16.06 8.86 -0.73
C ILE A 268 -16.57 9.07 -2.16
N LYS A 269 -17.55 9.96 -2.34
CA LYS A 269 -18.08 10.35 -3.65
C LYS A 269 -18.01 11.87 -3.79
N GLY A 270 -17.29 12.35 -4.81
CA GLY A 270 -17.10 13.77 -5.03
C GLY A 270 -16.34 14.43 -3.87
N LYS A 271 -17.03 15.29 -3.11
CA LYS A 271 -16.46 16.04 -1.98
C LYS A 271 -17.01 15.60 -0.62
N ASP A 272 -17.74 14.49 -0.58
CA ASP A 272 -18.38 14.02 0.65
C ASP A 272 -17.91 12.61 1.01
N LEU A 273 -17.74 12.38 2.31
CA LEU A 273 -17.78 11.06 2.92
C LEU A 273 -19.26 10.69 3.14
N ILE A 274 -19.68 9.61 2.52
CA ILE A 274 -21.01 9.02 2.65
C ILE A 274 -20.90 7.85 3.62
N VAL A 275 -21.69 7.89 4.69
CA VAL A 275 -21.83 6.83 5.68
C VAL A 275 -23.25 6.29 5.57
N SER A 276 -23.40 5.09 5.02
CA SER A 276 -24.68 4.41 4.86
C SER A 276 -24.90 3.46 6.03
N GLY A 277 -26.03 3.61 6.72
CA GLY A 277 -26.56 2.61 7.65
C GLY A 277 -27.82 1.95 7.11
N GLU A 278 -28.47 1.12 7.93
CA GLU A 278 -29.70 0.39 7.54
C GLU A 278 -30.87 1.32 7.20
N GLU A 279 -31.05 2.40 7.97
CA GLU A 279 -32.21 3.30 7.84
C GLU A 279 -31.84 4.70 7.32
N GLU A 280 -30.59 5.13 7.55
CA GLU A 280 -30.16 6.50 7.29
C GLU A 280 -28.83 6.54 6.54
N THR A 281 -28.63 7.62 5.78
CA THR A 281 -27.34 7.90 5.12
C THR A 281 -26.88 9.29 5.52
N LEU A 282 -25.74 9.35 6.21
CA LEU A 282 -25.08 10.60 6.58
C LEU A 282 -24.12 11.02 5.47
N ARG A 283 -24.14 12.31 5.12
CA ARG A 283 -23.18 12.93 4.21
C ARG A 283 -22.36 13.96 4.96
N ILE A 284 -21.04 13.76 4.98
CA ILE A 284 -20.10 14.63 5.68
C ILE A 284 -19.14 15.24 4.64
N PRO A 285 -19.12 16.56 4.46
CA PRO A 285 -18.16 17.20 3.58
C PRO A 285 -16.72 16.86 4.00
N LEU A 286 -15.86 16.53 3.03
CA LEU A 286 -14.45 16.17 3.27
C LEU A 286 -13.67 17.30 3.98
N ASP A 287 -14.04 18.56 3.73
CA ASP A 287 -13.44 19.71 4.38
C ASP A 287 -13.69 19.73 5.91
N GLU A 288 -14.79 19.16 6.39
CA GLU A 288 -15.10 19.07 7.83
C GLU A 288 -14.30 17.99 8.56
N ILE A 289 -13.87 16.96 7.85
CA ILE A 289 -13.09 15.83 8.41
C ILE A 289 -11.60 15.94 8.11
N LYS A 290 -11.17 17.04 7.51
CA LYS A 290 -9.77 17.31 7.12
C LYS A 290 -8.81 17.28 8.31
N SER A 291 -9.28 17.65 9.51
CA SER A 291 -8.50 17.58 10.74
C SER A 291 -8.17 16.15 11.17
N TYR A 292 -8.95 15.16 10.72
CA TYR A 292 -8.69 13.74 10.99
C TYR A 292 -7.75 13.10 9.98
N VAL A 293 -7.29 13.82 8.95
CA VAL A 293 -6.36 13.28 7.97
C VAL A 293 -5.03 12.96 8.65
N GLY A 294 -4.53 11.75 8.42
CA GLY A 294 -3.24 11.33 8.94
C GLY A 294 -2.11 12.23 8.45
N GLU A 295 -1.29 12.74 9.36
CA GLU A 295 -0.18 13.64 9.01
C GLU A 295 0.80 13.02 7.99
N GLY A 296 1.07 11.71 8.09
CA GLY A 296 1.89 10.99 7.11
C GLY A 296 1.28 10.88 5.70
N CYS A 297 -0.02 11.09 5.53
CA CYS A 297 -0.66 11.17 4.21
C CYS A 297 -0.31 12.47 3.49
N LEU A 298 -0.01 13.55 4.24
CA LEU A 298 0.22 14.89 3.70
C LEU A 298 1.48 14.98 2.85
N VAL A 299 2.45 14.10 3.09
CA VAL A 299 3.71 13.98 2.32
C VAL A 299 3.68 12.84 1.31
N CYS A 300 2.52 12.20 1.10
CA CYS A 300 2.38 11.09 0.17
C CYS A 300 2.25 11.59 -1.27
N THR A 301 3.07 11.07 -2.17
CA THR A 301 3.12 11.46 -3.59
C THR A 301 2.55 10.39 -4.54
N ASP A 302 2.07 9.27 -3.99
CA ASP A 302 1.60 8.11 -4.74
C ASP A 302 0.09 7.94 -4.58
N TYR A 303 -0.65 8.08 -5.68
CA TYR A 303 -2.11 7.95 -5.72
C TYR A 303 -2.56 6.57 -6.14
N THR A 304 -1.93 5.98 -7.16
CA THR A 304 -2.40 4.77 -7.84
C THR A 304 -1.68 3.51 -7.39
N ALA A 305 -0.97 3.53 -6.25
CA ALA A 305 -0.15 2.43 -5.76
C ALA A 305 0.84 1.99 -6.85
N GLU A 306 1.70 2.93 -7.25
CA GLU A 306 2.52 2.85 -8.46
C GLU A 306 3.49 1.66 -8.48
N LEU A 307 3.78 1.05 -7.32
CA LEU A 307 4.71 -0.08 -7.18
C LEU A 307 4.02 -1.45 -7.01
N ALA A 308 2.70 -1.54 -7.14
CA ALA A 308 1.97 -2.80 -7.02
C ALA A 308 2.19 -3.73 -8.23
N ASP A 309 1.76 -4.99 -8.15
CA ASP A 309 1.62 -5.86 -9.33
C ASP A 309 0.36 -5.49 -10.13
N VAL A 310 -0.72 -5.27 -9.38
CA VAL A 310 -2.01 -4.79 -9.88
C VAL A 310 -2.47 -3.65 -9.00
N SER A 311 -2.90 -2.53 -9.59
CA SER A 311 -3.48 -1.43 -8.83
C SER A 311 -4.94 -1.22 -9.15
N VAL A 312 -5.79 -1.04 -8.14
CA VAL A 312 -7.24 -0.98 -8.27
C VAL A 312 -7.80 0.26 -7.61
N GLY A 313 -8.72 0.94 -8.27
CA GLY A 313 -9.54 1.98 -7.65
C GLY A 313 -10.79 2.31 -8.43
N SER A 314 -11.64 3.17 -7.87
CA SER A 314 -12.93 3.53 -8.46
C SER A 314 -12.81 4.58 -9.57
N VAL A 315 -11.98 5.61 -9.34
CA VAL A 315 -11.85 6.75 -10.26
C VAL A 315 -11.32 6.30 -11.61
N GLY A 316 -12.00 6.74 -12.66
CA GLY A 316 -11.65 6.44 -14.04
C GLY A 316 -12.67 5.53 -14.72
N SER A 317 -13.44 4.78 -13.94
CA SER A 317 -14.49 3.87 -14.42
C SER A 317 -15.88 4.31 -13.97
N GLU A 318 -16.91 3.79 -14.63
CA GLU A 318 -18.31 4.00 -14.26
C GLU A 318 -18.67 3.27 -12.95
N ASP A 319 -19.79 3.66 -12.33
CA ASP A 319 -20.31 2.99 -11.13
C ASP A 319 -20.50 1.49 -11.39
N GLY A 320 -20.01 0.65 -10.47
CA GLY A 320 -20.01 -0.81 -10.61
C GLY A 320 -18.82 -1.37 -11.39
N TRP A 321 -17.87 -0.53 -11.81
CA TRP A 321 -16.59 -0.93 -12.38
C TRP A 321 -15.43 -0.38 -11.55
N SER A 322 -14.25 -0.98 -11.68
CA SER A 322 -13.01 -0.53 -11.08
C SER A 322 -11.97 -0.27 -12.16
N THR A 323 -11.25 0.83 -12.07
CA THR A 323 -10.05 1.04 -12.87
C THR A 323 -8.94 0.14 -12.33
N VAL A 324 -8.33 -0.66 -13.20
CA VAL A 324 -7.25 -1.59 -12.87
C VAL A 324 -6.03 -1.31 -13.73
N PHE A 325 -4.91 -0.95 -13.11
CA PHE A 325 -3.60 -0.92 -13.74
C PHE A 325 -2.91 -2.27 -13.55
N VAL A 326 -2.48 -2.86 -14.65
CA VAL A 326 -1.58 -4.03 -14.67
C VAL A 326 -0.17 -3.52 -14.82
N ARG A 327 0.70 -3.83 -13.84
CA ARG A 327 2.06 -3.23 -13.77
C ARG A 327 3.18 -4.24 -14.00
N THR A 328 3.08 -5.42 -13.40
CA THR A 328 4.08 -6.48 -13.52
C THR A 328 3.57 -7.65 -14.36
N GLU A 329 4.48 -8.56 -14.70
CA GLU A 329 4.16 -9.80 -15.43
C GLU A 329 3.21 -10.69 -14.63
N ILE A 330 3.48 -10.90 -13.33
CA ILE A 330 2.57 -11.67 -12.46
C ILE A 330 1.20 -11.00 -12.35
N GLY A 331 1.13 -9.66 -12.32
CA GLY A 331 -0.15 -8.94 -12.35
C GLY A 331 -0.90 -9.18 -13.66
N GLU A 332 -0.19 -9.22 -14.79
CA GLU A 332 -0.77 -9.48 -16.11
C GLU A 332 -1.28 -10.92 -16.23
N GLU A 333 -0.50 -11.90 -15.77
CA GLU A 333 -0.89 -13.31 -15.72
C GLU A 333 -2.17 -13.51 -14.89
N VAL A 334 -2.21 -12.96 -13.67
CA VAL A 334 -3.36 -13.10 -12.77
C VAL A 334 -4.62 -12.44 -13.35
N VAL A 335 -4.51 -11.23 -13.91
CA VAL A 335 -5.67 -10.52 -14.47
C VAL A 335 -6.20 -11.21 -15.72
N ASN A 336 -5.33 -11.62 -16.65
CA ASN A 336 -5.75 -12.30 -17.87
C ASN A 336 -6.40 -13.65 -17.55
N ALA A 337 -5.76 -14.45 -16.70
CA ALA A 337 -6.29 -15.77 -16.36
C ALA A 337 -7.60 -15.68 -15.55
N ALA A 338 -7.76 -14.70 -14.66
CA ALA A 338 -9.03 -14.44 -13.99
C ALA A 338 -10.14 -14.07 -14.99
N ALA A 339 -9.83 -13.31 -16.05
CA ALA A 339 -10.79 -12.97 -17.09
C ALA A 339 -11.18 -14.20 -17.95
N GLU A 340 -10.19 -15.01 -18.34
CA GLU A 340 -10.38 -16.25 -19.11
C GLU A 340 -11.21 -17.28 -18.34
N LYS A 341 -10.97 -17.42 -17.04
CA LYS A 341 -11.76 -18.30 -16.16
C LYS A 341 -13.11 -17.72 -15.72
N GLY A 342 -13.46 -16.53 -16.20
CA GLY A 342 -14.77 -15.94 -15.97
C GLY A 342 -14.98 -15.38 -14.57
N TYR A 343 -13.92 -15.05 -13.81
CA TYR A 343 -14.03 -14.34 -12.54
C TYR A 343 -14.31 -12.85 -12.75
N ILE A 344 -13.76 -12.28 -13.82
CA ILE A 344 -13.89 -10.87 -14.15
C ILE A 344 -14.25 -10.63 -15.63
N GLU A 345 -14.76 -9.43 -15.88
CA GLU A 345 -14.95 -8.82 -17.18
C GLU A 345 -13.98 -7.65 -17.33
N LEU A 346 -13.38 -7.49 -18.51
CA LEU A 346 -12.43 -6.43 -18.84
C LEU A 346 -13.00 -5.57 -19.97
N ASN A 347 -12.99 -4.25 -19.76
CA ASN A 347 -13.32 -3.25 -20.76
C ASN A 347 -12.16 -2.24 -20.90
N GLU A 348 -12.12 -1.55 -22.04
CA GLU A 348 -11.23 -0.41 -22.21
C GLU A 348 -11.67 0.76 -21.31
N LEU A 349 -10.70 1.54 -20.84
CA LEU A 349 -10.99 2.72 -20.05
C LEU A 349 -11.34 3.90 -20.97
N GLU A 350 -12.45 4.57 -20.69
CA GLU A 350 -12.87 5.75 -21.45
C GLU A 350 -11.87 6.92 -21.34
N GLU A 351 -11.77 7.73 -22.40
CA GLU A 351 -10.97 8.97 -22.47
C GLU A 351 -11.20 9.90 -21.27
N LYS A 352 -12.46 10.08 -20.85
CA LYS A 352 -12.80 10.92 -19.68
C LYS A 352 -12.21 10.37 -18.39
N GLY A 353 -12.17 9.04 -18.24
CA GLY A 353 -11.60 8.36 -17.10
C GLY A 353 -10.11 8.67 -16.92
N TRP A 354 -9.36 8.64 -18.03
CA TRP A 354 -7.94 9.01 -18.05
C TRP A 354 -7.68 10.45 -17.59
N GLY A 355 -8.53 11.40 -17.99
CA GLY A 355 -8.42 12.79 -17.57
C GLY A 355 -8.54 12.96 -16.05
N ALA A 356 -9.52 12.30 -15.44
CA ALA A 356 -9.73 12.33 -13.99
C ALA A 356 -8.56 11.70 -13.22
N LEU A 357 -8.10 10.53 -13.66
CA LEU A 357 -6.94 9.83 -13.07
C LEU A 357 -5.68 10.70 -13.04
N ARG A 358 -5.30 11.26 -14.20
CA ARG A 358 -4.10 12.10 -14.31
C ARG A 358 -4.22 13.35 -13.43
N LYS A 359 -5.40 13.96 -13.37
CA LYS A 359 -5.65 15.15 -12.54
C LYS A 359 -5.45 14.85 -11.06
N LEU A 360 -6.06 13.78 -10.54
CA LEU A 360 -5.94 13.43 -9.12
C LEU A 360 -4.52 12.98 -8.75
N ALA A 361 -3.89 12.15 -9.58
CA ALA A 361 -2.54 11.70 -9.33
C ALA A 361 -1.54 12.87 -9.33
N LYS A 362 -1.66 13.79 -10.29
CA LYS A 362 -0.86 15.02 -10.34
C LYS A 362 -1.09 15.90 -9.09
N SER A 363 -2.35 16.14 -8.73
CA SER A 363 -2.71 16.96 -7.57
C SER A 363 -2.13 16.38 -6.27
N LYS A 364 -2.19 15.05 -6.09
CA LYS A 364 -1.59 14.38 -4.94
C LYS A 364 -0.07 14.55 -4.92
N LYS A 365 0.59 14.29 -6.06
CA LYS A 365 2.04 14.38 -6.20
C LYS A 365 2.56 15.80 -5.89
N GLU A 366 1.90 16.82 -6.43
CA GLU A 366 2.25 18.23 -6.19
C GLU A 366 2.03 18.62 -4.71
N SER A 367 0.89 18.27 -4.12
CA SER A 367 0.60 18.54 -2.71
C SER A 367 1.61 17.86 -1.77
N GLY A 368 1.90 16.58 -2.02
CA GLY A 368 2.87 15.81 -1.24
C GLY A 368 4.28 16.39 -1.31
N MET A 369 4.73 16.78 -2.51
CA MET A 369 6.06 17.39 -2.70
C MET A 369 6.19 18.76 -2.02
N GLN A 370 5.14 19.58 -2.01
CA GLN A 370 5.16 20.89 -1.35
C GLN A 370 5.32 20.76 0.17
N ARG A 371 4.70 19.74 0.77
CA ARG A 371 4.72 19.51 2.22
C ARG A 371 5.91 18.67 2.70
N SER A 372 6.70 18.12 1.77
CA SER A 372 7.92 17.35 2.06
C SER A 372 9.19 18.23 2.12
N LYS A 373 9.07 19.52 1.79
CA LYS A 373 10.12 20.54 1.95
C LYS A 373 10.02 21.13 3.35
#